data_AF-A0A3B3HT06-F1
#
_entry.id   AF-A0A3B3HT06-F1
#
_cell.length_a   1.000
_cell.length_b   1.000
_cell.length_c   1.000
_cell.angle_alpha   90.00
_cell.angle_beta   90.00
_cell.angle_gamma   90.00
#
_symmetry.space_group_name_H-M   'P 1'
#
loop_
_entity.id
_entity.type
_entity.pdbx_description
1 polymer ?
#
loop_
_entity_poly.entity_id
_entity_poly.type
_entity_poly.pdbx_seq_one_letter_code
_entity_poly.pdbx_strand_id
1 'polypeptide(L)'
;MTGGSLTGLLVALCISSAAHGAPNKSKRQSQYQFLYALRRKIVCQDSGRSYRPYQRWEKSYLGSTLVCSCSEAGRVDCTTKPEVEETCHDKYNGETYRIGETYERPRDGMIWDCTCIGSGRGKISCTIANRCHEGGRSYKIGDTWQRPHDTADYMLECVCLGNGKGEWTCKPVAQHCYDNSASSSYAVGETWEKQYQGWMMLDCTCLGEGHGKIQCTSRNRCNDNTVKKSFRIGETWMKTDLSGHRVECLCLGNGRGEWKCDRESGGTVVYAPERSRFQSNREGTCRTDSGNSYHEGQRWIRTQGSKQMLCTCLGSGASCQELGSDRYSVGTKRKLYV
;
A
#
# COMPACT_ATOMS: atom_id res chain seq x y z
N MET A 1 -20.96 -21.60 -72.85
CA MET A 1 -20.07 -22.73 -73.17
C MET A 1 -20.57 -23.91 -72.32
N THR A 2 -21.59 -24.68 -72.75
CA THR A 2 -21.56 -25.88 -73.64
C THR A 2 -20.51 -26.91 -73.20
N GLY A 3 -20.78 -28.20 -72.96
CA GLY A 3 -21.92 -29.10 -73.19
C GLY A 3 -21.85 -30.32 -72.22
N GLY A 4 -22.89 -31.13 -71.99
CA GLY A 4 -23.42 -32.23 -72.83
C GLY A 4 -22.60 -33.53 -72.60
N SER A 5 -23.12 -34.76 -72.38
CA SER A 5 -24.28 -35.44 -72.99
C SER A 5 -24.59 -36.85 -72.42
N LEU A 6 -25.86 -37.29 -72.56
CA LEU A 6 -26.46 -38.65 -72.81
C LEU A 6 -26.24 -39.82 -71.81
N THR A 7 -27.24 -40.32 -71.06
CA THR A 7 -28.36 -41.27 -71.36
C THR A 7 -27.97 -42.66 -71.90
N GLY A 8 -28.47 -43.71 -71.23
CA GLY A 8 -28.53 -45.09 -71.72
C GLY A 8 -29.42 -45.96 -70.84
N LEU A 9 -30.63 -46.26 -71.31
CA LEU A 9 -31.68 -47.04 -70.66
C LEU A 9 -31.87 -48.31 -71.49
N LEU A 10 -31.89 -49.51 -70.88
CA LEU A 10 -32.25 -50.76 -71.55
C LEU A 10 -33.15 -51.61 -70.64
N VAL A 11 -34.25 -52.05 -71.26
CA VAL A 11 -35.36 -52.87 -70.75
C VAL A 11 -35.22 -54.29 -71.30
N ALA A 12 -35.96 -55.24 -70.70
CA ALA A 12 -36.37 -56.58 -71.18
C ALA A 12 -35.63 -57.74 -70.47
N LEU A 13 -36.24 -58.84 -70.01
CA LEU A 13 -37.47 -59.55 -70.36
C LEU A 13 -38.01 -60.38 -69.17
N CYS A 14 -39.34 -60.55 -69.11
CA CYS A 14 -40.06 -61.51 -68.27
C CYS A 14 -40.04 -62.91 -68.88
N ILE A 15 -39.97 -63.96 -68.05
CA ILE A 15 -40.54 -65.29 -68.34
C ILE A 15 -41.25 -65.80 -67.08
N SER A 16 -42.53 -66.11 -67.27
CA SER A 16 -43.46 -66.69 -66.30
C SER A 16 -43.25 -68.20 -66.16
N SER A 17 -43.49 -68.76 -64.97
CA SER A 17 -43.92 -70.16 -64.82
C SER A 17 -44.77 -70.31 -63.56
N ALA A 18 -45.86 -71.06 -63.73
CA ALA A 18 -47.03 -71.13 -62.86
C ALA A 18 -46.85 -72.04 -61.63
N ALA A 19 -47.84 -71.94 -60.75
CA ALA A 19 -48.03 -72.64 -59.47
C ALA A 19 -47.96 -74.17 -59.54
N HIS A 20 -47.80 -74.83 -58.38
CA HIS A 20 -48.82 -75.67 -57.70
C HIS A 20 -48.18 -76.51 -56.56
N GLY A 21 -48.91 -76.65 -55.44
CA GLY A 21 -48.87 -77.85 -54.60
C GLY A 21 -48.00 -77.81 -53.33
N ALA A 22 -48.63 -77.54 -52.17
CA ALA A 22 -48.15 -77.98 -50.86
C ALA A 22 -48.36 -79.51 -50.70
N PRO A 23 -47.62 -80.24 -49.83
CA PRO A 23 -48.02 -80.25 -48.41
C PRO A 23 -46.89 -80.43 -47.36
N ASN A 24 -47.08 -79.73 -46.24
CA ASN A 24 -46.91 -80.17 -44.83
C ASN A 24 -45.69 -81.01 -44.39
N LYS A 25 -44.79 -80.38 -43.61
CA LYS A 25 -44.61 -80.58 -42.14
C LYS A 25 -43.24 -80.05 -41.71
N SER A 26 -43.18 -79.20 -40.69
CA SER A 26 -42.41 -79.47 -39.46
C SER A 26 -42.27 -78.22 -38.58
N LYS A 27 -42.73 -78.38 -37.34
CA LYS A 27 -42.64 -77.52 -36.14
C LYS A 27 -41.20 -77.10 -35.77
N ARG A 28 -40.46 -76.43 -36.65
CA ARG A 28 -39.08 -75.96 -36.36
C ARG A 28 -38.83 -74.48 -36.59
N GLN A 29 -39.85 -73.72 -36.99
CA GLN A 29 -39.72 -72.29 -37.30
C GLN A 29 -40.20 -71.37 -36.17
N SER A 30 -40.94 -71.88 -35.18
CA SER A 30 -41.44 -71.08 -34.05
C SER A 30 -40.41 -70.84 -32.94
N GLN A 31 -39.32 -71.61 -32.90
CA GLN A 31 -38.31 -71.49 -31.83
C GLN A 31 -37.20 -70.49 -32.17
N TYR A 32 -36.88 -70.30 -33.46
CA TYR A 32 -35.92 -69.29 -33.91
C TYR A 32 -36.50 -67.87 -33.87
N GLN A 33 -37.81 -67.68 -34.08
CA GLN A 33 -38.44 -66.36 -34.02
C GLN A 33 -38.48 -65.77 -32.59
N PHE A 34 -38.47 -66.62 -31.56
CA PHE A 34 -38.54 -66.17 -30.16
C PHE A 34 -37.18 -65.69 -29.62
N LEU A 35 -36.07 -66.30 -30.08
CA LEU A 35 -34.72 -65.92 -29.65
C LEU A 35 -34.25 -64.56 -30.20
N TYR A 36 -34.77 -64.11 -31.35
CA TYR A 36 -34.53 -62.75 -31.85
C TYR A 36 -35.46 -61.69 -31.22
N ALA A 37 -36.60 -62.11 -30.67
CA ALA A 37 -37.57 -61.20 -30.03
C ALA A 37 -37.15 -60.76 -28.61
N LEU A 38 -36.16 -61.41 -28.01
CA LEU A 38 -35.61 -61.05 -26.69
C LEU A 38 -34.31 -60.24 -26.76
N ARG A 39 -33.92 -59.72 -27.93
CA ARG A 39 -32.96 -58.62 -28.00
C ARG A 39 -33.70 -57.37 -27.52
N ARG A 40 -33.71 -57.14 -26.19
CA ARG A 40 -34.09 -55.85 -25.59
C ARG A 40 -33.35 -54.78 -26.38
N LYS A 41 -34.05 -54.05 -27.25
CA LYS A 41 -33.50 -52.83 -27.84
C LYS A 41 -33.27 -51.92 -26.64
N ILE A 42 -32.01 -51.74 -26.28
CA ILE A 42 -31.64 -50.85 -25.19
C ILE A 42 -32.07 -49.46 -25.64
N VAL A 43 -33.11 -48.93 -25.00
CA VAL A 43 -33.72 -47.65 -25.33
C VAL A 43 -33.94 -46.97 -23.99
N CYS A 44 -33.46 -45.75 -23.87
CA CYS A 44 -33.74 -44.92 -22.71
C CYS A 44 -35.09 -44.23 -22.90
N GLN A 45 -35.88 -44.15 -21.84
CA GLN A 45 -37.13 -43.41 -21.84
C GLN A 45 -37.03 -42.26 -20.83
N ASP A 46 -37.19 -41.03 -21.31
CA ASP A 46 -37.14 -39.83 -20.48
C ASP A 46 -38.25 -38.87 -20.90
N SER A 47 -39.08 -38.43 -19.95
CA SER A 47 -40.23 -37.55 -20.17
C SER A 47 -41.15 -37.98 -21.33
N GLY A 48 -41.39 -39.29 -21.49
CA GLY A 48 -42.26 -39.84 -22.53
C GLY A 48 -41.64 -39.95 -23.93
N ARG A 49 -40.36 -39.59 -24.10
CA ARG A 49 -39.61 -39.77 -25.36
C ARG A 49 -38.64 -40.93 -25.26
N SER A 50 -38.42 -41.61 -26.39
CA SER A 50 -37.49 -42.74 -26.51
C SER A 50 -36.18 -42.30 -27.17
N TYR A 51 -35.06 -42.64 -26.54
CA TYR A 51 -33.72 -42.27 -26.97
C TYR A 51 -32.87 -43.53 -27.23
N ARG A 52 -32.09 -43.48 -28.32
CA ARG A 52 -31.14 -44.54 -28.68
C ARG A 52 -29.94 -44.53 -27.74
N PRO A 53 -29.20 -45.64 -27.60
CA PRO A 53 -27.93 -45.65 -26.87
C PRO A 53 -27.00 -44.55 -27.38
N TYR A 54 -26.29 -43.89 -26.45
CA TYR A 54 -25.42 -42.72 -26.63
C TYR A 54 -26.08 -41.45 -27.16
N GLN A 55 -27.39 -41.46 -27.40
CA GLN A 55 -28.10 -40.25 -27.77
C GLN A 55 -28.03 -39.25 -26.61
N ARG A 56 -27.77 -37.98 -26.92
CA ARG A 56 -27.75 -36.88 -25.97
C ARG A 56 -28.89 -35.91 -26.25
N TRP A 57 -29.46 -35.33 -25.22
CA TRP A 57 -30.54 -34.34 -25.32
C TRP A 57 -30.48 -33.35 -24.16
N GLU A 58 -31.09 -32.18 -24.35
CA GLU A 58 -31.22 -31.17 -23.31
C GLU A 58 -32.65 -31.17 -22.75
N LYS A 59 -32.78 -30.93 -21.44
CA LYS A 59 -34.08 -30.69 -20.80
C LYS A 59 -33.99 -29.62 -19.72
N SER A 60 -35.06 -28.88 -19.52
CA SER A 60 -35.17 -27.90 -18.44
C SER A 60 -35.52 -28.61 -17.13
N TYR A 61 -34.84 -28.26 -16.04
CA TYR A 61 -35.10 -28.77 -14.70
C TYR A 61 -34.89 -27.66 -13.67
N LEU A 62 -35.95 -27.29 -12.94
CA LEU A 62 -35.92 -26.26 -11.89
C LEU A 62 -35.22 -24.95 -12.30
N GLY A 63 -35.42 -24.49 -13.55
CA GLY A 63 -34.82 -23.27 -14.08
C GLY A 63 -33.41 -23.41 -14.66
N SER A 64 -32.76 -24.58 -14.54
CA SER A 64 -31.48 -24.89 -15.18
C SER A 64 -31.65 -25.84 -16.38
N THR A 65 -30.66 -25.89 -17.27
CA THR A 65 -30.62 -26.89 -18.37
C THR A 65 -29.80 -28.10 -17.94
N LEU A 66 -30.35 -29.30 -18.06
CA LEU A 66 -29.63 -30.56 -17.92
C LEU A 66 -29.25 -31.09 -19.30
N VAL A 67 -28.03 -31.60 -19.44
CA VAL A 67 -27.59 -32.42 -20.57
C VAL A 67 -27.71 -33.87 -20.16
N CYS A 68 -28.62 -34.61 -20.80
CA CYS A 68 -28.86 -36.02 -20.55
C CYS A 68 -28.24 -36.88 -21.66
N SER A 69 -27.87 -38.11 -21.32
CA SER A 69 -27.34 -39.12 -22.24
C SER A 69 -27.89 -40.50 -21.93
N CYS A 70 -28.08 -41.31 -22.97
CA CYS A 70 -28.47 -42.70 -22.82
C CYS A 70 -27.23 -43.60 -22.75
N SER A 71 -27.03 -44.29 -21.62
CA SER A 71 -25.94 -45.26 -21.47
C SER A 71 -26.18 -46.56 -22.23
N GLU A 72 -25.11 -47.35 -22.40
CA GLU A 72 -25.15 -48.71 -22.98
C GLU A 72 -26.06 -49.67 -22.23
N ALA A 73 -26.29 -49.43 -20.94
CA ALA A 73 -27.18 -50.25 -20.11
C ALA A 73 -28.65 -49.77 -20.11
N GLY A 74 -28.97 -48.73 -20.89
CA GLY A 74 -30.32 -48.16 -20.95
C GLY A 74 -30.66 -47.23 -19.78
N ARG A 75 -29.67 -46.80 -19.00
CA ARG A 75 -29.81 -45.77 -17.96
C ARG A 75 -29.68 -44.38 -18.58
N VAL A 76 -30.58 -43.48 -18.19
CA VAL A 76 -30.46 -42.04 -18.45
C VAL A 76 -29.53 -41.43 -17.42
N ASP A 77 -28.45 -40.79 -17.87
CA ASP A 77 -27.54 -40.01 -17.03
C ASP A 77 -27.63 -38.54 -17.40
N CYS A 78 -27.83 -37.67 -16.42
CA CYS A 78 -28.06 -36.24 -16.64
C CYS A 78 -27.13 -35.41 -15.77
N THR A 79 -26.44 -34.45 -16.38
CA THR A 79 -25.58 -33.47 -15.71
C THR A 79 -26.09 -32.07 -15.98
N THR A 80 -26.04 -31.18 -15.00
CA THR A 80 -26.35 -29.77 -15.20
C THR A 80 -25.39 -29.18 -16.23
N LYS A 81 -25.94 -28.53 -17.27
CA LYS A 81 -25.15 -27.74 -18.21
C LYS A 81 -24.60 -26.56 -17.42
N PRO A 82 -23.27 -26.38 -17.32
CA PRO A 82 -22.74 -25.17 -16.72
C PRO A 82 -23.29 -23.98 -17.49
N GLU A 83 -23.83 -22.98 -16.79
CA GLU A 83 -24.06 -21.67 -17.41
C GLU A 83 -22.73 -21.23 -18.01
N VAL A 84 -22.75 -20.82 -19.28
CA VAL A 84 -21.58 -20.16 -19.86
C VAL A 84 -21.49 -18.83 -19.12
N GLU A 85 -20.62 -18.75 -18.12
CA GLU A 85 -20.27 -17.48 -17.49
C GLU A 85 -19.86 -16.56 -18.63
N GLU A 86 -20.66 -15.51 -18.86
CA GLU A 86 -20.33 -14.54 -19.87
C GLU A 86 -19.02 -13.87 -19.45
N THR A 87 -18.09 -13.79 -20.39
CA THR A 87 -16.77 -13.20 -20.19
C THR A 87 -16.53 -12.15 -21.27
N CYS A 88 -15.64 -11.20 -20.98
CA CYS A 88 -15.22 -10.20 -21.94
C CYS A 88 -13.80 -10.48 -22.40
N HIS A 89 -13.64 -10.76 -23.70
CA HIS A 89 -12.33 -10.88 -24.31
C HIS A 89 -11.85 -9.50 -24.78
N ASP A 90 -10.74 -9.00 -24.22
CA ASP A 90 -10.15 -7.74 -24.67
C ASP A 90 -9.16 -7.98 -25.82
N LYS A 91 -9.56 -7.55 -27.02
CA LYS A 91 -8.75 -7.62 -28.23
C LYS A 91 -7.40 -6.87 -28.16
N TYR A 92 -7.22 -5.94 -27.23
CA TYR A 92 -5.99 -5.14 -27.13
C TYR A 92 -4.87 -5.85 -26.40
N ASN A 93 -5.16 -6.63 -25.36
CA ASN A 93 -4.16 -7.37 -24.60
C ASN A 93 -4.29 -8.89 -24.75
N GLY A 94 -5.38 -9.39 -25.35
CA GLY A 94 -5.63 -10.81 -25.57
C GLY A 94 -6.19 -11.55 -24.36
N GLU A 95 -6.42 -10.85 -23.25
CA GLU A 95 -6.88 -11.44 -21.99
C GLU A 95 -8.41 -11.56 -21.95
N THR A 96 -8.90 -12.47 -21.10
CA THR A 96 -10.33 -12.70 -20.91
C THR A 96 -10.71 -12.42 -19.46
N TYR A 97 -11.67 -11.52 -19.28
CA TYR A 97 -12.09 -10.98 -17.99
C TYR A 97 -13.48 -11.48 -17.60
N ARG A 98 -13.69 -11.71 -16.31
CA ARG A 98 -15.02 -12.03 -15.78
C ARG A 98 -15.88 -10.77 -15.67
N ILE A 99 -17.20 -10.94 -15.68
CA ILE A 99 -18.12 -9.81 -15.47
C ILE A 99 -17.85 -9.14 -14.12
N GLY A 100 -17.79 -7.81 -14.13
CA GLY A 100 -17.48 -6.98 -12.98
C GLY A 100 -15.98 -6.80 -12.73
N GLU A 101 -15.12 -7.57 -13.40
CA GLU A 101 -13.68 -7.43 -13.26
C GLU A 101 -13.21 -6.11 -13.86
N THR A 102 -12.37 -5.41 -13.10
CA THR A 102 -11.74 -4.15 -13.50
C THR A 102 -10.25 -4.36 -13.73
N TYR A 103 -9.71 -3.71 -14.76
CA TYR A 103 -8.30 -3.84 -15.12
C TYR A 103 -7.77 -2.57 -15.77
N GLU A 104 -6.45 -2.42 -15.73
CA GLU A 104 -5.74 -1.29 -16.33
C GLU A 104 -5.28 -1.65 -17.74
N ARG A 105 -5.51 -0.74 -18.69
CA ARG A 105 -5.06 -0.90 -20.07
C ARG A 105 -4.19 0.28 -20.51
N PRO A 106 -2.87 0.10 -20.63
CA PRO A 106 -1.99 1.08 -21.26
C PRO A 106 -2.32 1.21 -22.75
N ARG A 107 -2.58 2.43 -23.20
CA ARG A 107 -2.83 2.75 -24.61
C ARG A 107 -2.51 4.22 -24.89
N ASP A 108 -1.75 4.49 -25.95
CA ASP A 108 -1.47 5.84 -26.44
C ASP A 108 -0.86 6.77 -25.36
N GLY A 109 0.00 6.22 -24.48
CA GLY A 109 0.63 6.98 -23.38
C GLY A 109 -0.31 7.30 -22.21
N MET A 110 -1.50 6.71 -22.18
CA MET A 110 -2.48 6.84 -21.11
C MET A 110 -2.86 5.46 -20.55
N ILE A 111 -3.20 5.40 -19.28
CA ILE A 111 -3.80 4.23 -18.66
C ILE A 111 -5.32 4.41 -18.67
N TRP A 112 -6.01 3.43 -19.23
CA TRP A 112 -7.47 3.33 -19.23
C TRP A 112 -7.92 2.37 -18.14
N ASP A 113 -8.90 2.78 -17.34
CA ASP A 113 -9.59 1.90 -16.41
C ASP A 113 -10.73 1.21 -17.14
N CYS A 114 -10.57 -0.09 -17.36
CA CYS A 114 -11.53 -0.92 -18.08
C CYS A 114 -12.33 -1.80 -17.11
N THR A 115 -13.55 -2.14 -17.52
CA THR A 115 -14.45 -3.02 -16.78
C THR A 115 -15.20 -3.93 -17.75
N CYS A 116 -15.21 -5.23 -17.46
CA CYS A 116 -16.07 -6.17 -18.17
C CYS A 116 -17.51 -6.04 -17.68
N ILE A 117 -18.41 -5.58 -18.55
CA ILE A 117 -19.84 -5.39 -18.19
C ILE A 117 -20.65 -6.64 -18.51
N GLY A 118 -20.31 -7.38 -19.56
CA GLY A 118 -21.04 -8.60 -19.96
C GLY A 118 -22.52 -8.38 -20.25
N SER A 119 -22.85 -7.45 -21.16
CA SER A 119 -24.22 -7.18 -21.59
C SER A 119 -24.74 -8.15 -22.67
N GLY A 120 -24.55 -9.47 -22.49
CA GLY A 120 -24.89 -10.53 -23.46
C GLY A 120 -23.98 -10.62 -24.69
N ARG A 121 -22.90 -9.83 -24.75
CA ARG A 121 -21.97 -9.75 -25.89
C ARG A 121 -20.50 -9.56 -25.47
N GLY A 122 -20.16 -9.73 -24.19
CA GLY A 122 -18.80 -9.47 -23.69
C GLY A 122 -18.40 -8.00 -23.80
N LYS A 123 -19.33 -7.07 -23.50
CA LYS A 123 -19.08 -5.62 -23.60
C LYS A 123 -18.04 -5.17 -22.56
N ILE A 124 -17.01 -4.48 -23.04
CA ILE A 124 -15.99 -3.81 -22.20
C ILE A 124 -16.25 -2.30 -22.21
N SER A 125 -16.24 -1.66 -21.05
CA SER A 125 -16.25 -0.20 -20.91
C SER A 125 -14.92 0.26 -20.38
N CYS A 126 -14.34 1.32 -20.95
CA CYS A 126 -13.07 1.87 -20.49
C CYS A 126 -13.17 3.39 -20.38
N THR A 127 -12.54 3.95 -19.36
CA THR A 127 -12.52 5.39 -19.10
C THR A 127 -11.13 5.87 -18.67
N ILE A 128 -10.80 7.11 -19.03
CA ILE A 128 -9.62 7.82 -18.53
C ILE A 128 -9.99 8.84 -17.44
N ALA A 129 -11.28 9.03 -17.17
CA ALA A 129 -11.80 10.10 -16.32
C ALA A 129 -11.40 9.95 -14.83
N ASN A 130 -11.08 8.73 -14.41
CA ASN A 130 -10.68 8.42 -13.04
C ASN A 130 -9.17 8.62 -12.80
N ARG A 131 -8.46 9.22 -13.77
CA ARG A 131 -7.02 9.43 -13.73
C ARG A 131 -6.64 10.81 -14.19
N CYS A 132 -5.56 11.32 -13.63
CA CYS A 132 -4.87 12.51 -14.10
C CYS A 132 -3.76 12.10 -15.07
N HIS A 133 -3.60 12.85 -16.16
CA HIS A 133 -2.62 12.53 -17.19
C HIS A 133 -1.65 13.68 -17.36
N GLU A 134 -0.36 13.39 -17.22
CA GLU A 134 0.71 14.37 -17.40
C GLU A 134 1.96 13.69 -17.97
N GLY A 135 2.58 14.31 -18.98
CA GLY A 135 3.88 13.86 -19.51
C GLY A 135 3.91 12.41 -19.99
N GLY A 136 2.79 11.86 -20.48
CA GLY A 136 2.67 10.46 -20.89
C GLY A 136 2.59 9.46 -19.73
N ARG A 137 2.33 9.95 -18.51
CA ARG A 137 2.06 9.14 -17.31
C ARG A 137 0.63 9.37 -16.86
N SER A 138 0.05 8.35 -16.25
CA SER A 138 -1.30 8.39 -15.69
C SER A 138 -1.27 8.10 -14.20
N TYR A 139 -1.88 8.99 -13.43
CA TYR A 139 -1.89 8.99 -11.97
C TYR A 139 -3.31 8.71 -11.48
N LYS A 140 -3.44 7.86 -10.46
CA LYS A 140 -4.71 7.63 -9.76
C LYS A 140 -5.03 8.83 -8.88
N ILE A 141 -6.31 9.00 -8.56
CA ILE A 141 -6.76 10.02 -7.62
C ILE A 141 -6.04 9.83 -6.28
N GLY A 142 -5.43 10.90 -5.76
CA GLY A 142 -4.62 10.89 -4.55
C GLY A 142 -3.13 10.60 -4.77
N ASP A 143 -2.72 10.13 -5.95
CA ASP A 143 -1.30 9.99 -6.27
C ASP A 143 -0.61 11.35 -6.28
N THR A 144 0.64 11.37 -5.85
CA THR A 144 1.52 12.55 -5.90
C THR A 144 2.76 12.27 -6.74
N TRP A 145 3.28 13.30 -7.41
CA TRP A 145 4.49 13.19 -8.20
C TRP A 145 5.22 14.53 -8.27
N GLN A 146 6.50 14.49 -8.64
CA GLN A 146 7.29 15.70 -8.83
C GLN A 146 7.54 15.97 -10.31
N ARG A 147 7.54 17.25 -10.68
CA ARG A 147 7.88 17.74 -12.02
C ARG A 147 8.66 19.05 -11.92
N PRO A 148 9.55 19.37 -12.87
CA PRO A 148 10.13 20.71 -12.94
C PRO A 148 9.06 21.76 -13.29
N HIS A 149 9.23 22.99 -12.80
CA HIS A 149 8.41 24.11 -13.24
C HIS A 149 8.71 24.46 -14.71
N ASP A 150 7.69 24.84 -15.47
CA ASP A 150 7.81 24.98 -16.94
C ASP A 150 8.79 26.09 -17.38
N THR A 151 8.97 27.12 -16.55
CA THR A 151 9.81 28.29 -16.86
C THR A 151 10.86 28.64 -15.81
N ALA A 152 10.82 28.00 -14.64
CA ALA A 152 11.63 28.38 -13.49
C ALA A 152 12.43 27.19 -12.99
N ASP A 153 13.60 27.46 -12.44
CA ASP A 153 14.52 26.42 -11.97
C ASP A 153 14.17 25.94 -10.56
N TYR A 154 12.95 25.39 -10.40
CA TYR A 154 12.53 24.72 -9.18
C TYR A 154 11.56 23.58 -9.46
N MET A 155 11.50 22.64 -8.52
CA MET A 155 10.62 21.48 -8.60
C MET A 155 9.24 21.78 -8.01
N LEU A 156 8.23 21.16 -8.59
CA LEU A 156 6.85 21.15 -8.13
C LEU A 156 6.49 19.75 -7.61
N GLU A 157 5.66 19.69 -6.59
CA GLU A 157 4.96 18.49 -6.13
C GLU A 157 3.49 18.63 -6.49
N CYS A 158 3.00 17.69 -7.28
CA CYS A 158 1.66 17.66 -7.83
C CYS A 158 0.83 16.55 -7.17
N VAL A 159 -0.50 16.72 -7.17
CA VAL A 159 -1.46 15.75 -6.67
C VAL A 159 -2.62 15.60 -7.64
N CYS A 160 -3.06 14.36 -7.87
CA CYS A 160 -4.23 14.07 -8.70
C CYS A 160 -5.52 14.22 -7.90
N LEU A 161 -6.40 15.13 -8.34
CA LEU A 161 -7.70 15.40 -7.71
C LEU A 161 -8.83 14.64 -8.41
N GLY A 162 -8.75 14.51 -9.74
CA GLY A 162 -9.66 13.68 -10.52
C GLY A 162 -11.11 14.16 -10.54
N ASN A 163 -11.39 15.47 -10.45
CA ASN A 163 -12.72 16.12 -10.47
C ASN A 163 -13.57 15.84 -11.74
N GLY A 164 -13.82 14.57 -12.09
CA GLY A 164 -14.52 14.10 -13.28
C GLY A 164 -13.79 14.32 -14.62
N LYS A 165 -12.68 15.08 -14.62
CA LYS A 165 -11.92 15.47 -15.82
C LYS A 165 -10.42 15.16 -15.73
N GLY A 166 -9.97 14.47 -14.69
CA GLY A 166 -8.54 14.25 -14.46
C GLY A 166 -7.78 15.50 -14.01
N GLU A 167 -8.43 16.36 -13.22
CA GLU A 167 -7.81 17.59 -12.69
C GLU A 167 -6.70 17.28 -11.68
N TRP A 168 -5.62 18.04 -11.74
CA TRP A 168 -4.48 17.96 -10.82
C TRP A 168 -3.96 19.36 -10.49
N THR A 169 -3.25 19.49 -9.37
CA THR A 169 -2.65 20.74 -8.92
C THR A 169 -1.24 20.53 -8.40
N CYS A 170 -0.40 21.57 -8.44
CA CYS A 170 0.98 21.50 -7.98
C CYS A 170 1.35 22.66 -7.06
N LYS A 171 2.29 22.39 -6.14
CA LYS A 171 2.92 23.40 -5.28
C LYS A 171 4.44 23.33 -5.41
N PRO A 172 5.18 24.43 -5.22
CA PRO A 172 6.63 24.39 -5.15
C PRO A 172 7.15 23.42 -4.10
N VAL A 173 8.31 22.82 -4.35
CA VAL A 173 9.11 22.02 -3.42
C VAL A 173 10.44 22.74 -3.24
N ALA A 174 10.76 23.13 -2.01
CA ALA A 174 12.10 23.62 -1.73
C ALA A 174 13.00 22.44 -1.40
N GLN A 175 14.01 22.19 -2.24
CA GLN A 175 15.04 21.17 -1.99
C GLN A 175 16.07 21.64 -0.96
N HIS A 176 16.24 22.95 -0.84
CA HIS A 176 17.15 23.59 0.08
C HIS A 176 16.48 24.77 0.78
N CYS A 177 16.91 25.04 2.01
CA CYS A 177 16.61 26.27 2.72
C CYS A 177 17.86 27.16 2.71
N TYR A 178 17.68 28.44 2.48
CA TYR A 178 18.78 29.41 2.48
C TYR A 178 18.76 30.25 3.76
N ASP A 179 19.82 30.14 4.56
CA ASP A 179 19.99 30.99 5.74
C ASP A 179 20.77 32.26 5.38
N ASN A 180 20.05 33.36 5.19
CA ASN A 180 20.63 34.67 4.88
C ASN A 180 21.68 35.14 5.89
N SER A 181 21.59 34.73 7.16
CA SER A 181 22.53 35.17 8.20
C SER A 181 23.90 34.52 8.08
N ALA A 182 23.95 33.29 7.57
CA ALA A 182 25.19 32.54 7.35
C ALA A 182 25.62 32.55 5.87
N SER A 183 24.76 33.01 4.96
CA SER A 183 24.92 32.87 3.50
C SER A 183 25.17 31.42 3.08
N SER A 184 24.45 30.49 3.72
CA SER A 184 24.59 29.05 3.52
C SER A 184 23.27 28.41 3.11
N SER A 185 23.34 27.42 2.22
CA SER A 185 22.22 26.56 1.84
C SER A 185 22.26 25.24 2.60
N TYR A 186 21.11 24.82 3.14
CA TYR A 186 20.95 23.56 3.87
C TYR A 186 19.92 22.69 3.15
N ALA A 187 20.18 21.39 3.01
CA ALA A 187 19.21 20.46 2.44
C ALA A 187 18.03 20.23 3.38
N VAL A 188 16.86 19.85 2.85
CA VAL A 188 15.70 19.49 3.69
C VAL A 188 16.06 18.36 4.65
N GLY A 189 15.73 18.55 5.92
CA GLY A 189 16.06 17.63 7.02
C GLY A 189 17.40 17.95 7.72
N GLU A 190 18.26 18.78 7.13
CA GLU A 190 19.49 19.21 7.81
C GLU A 190 19.19 20.13 8.98
N THR A 191 20.04 20.03 10.00
CA THR A 191 20.02 20.86 11.20
C THR A 191 21.34 21.59 11.40
N TRP A 192 21.28 22.83 11.87
CA TRP A 192 22.47 23.64 12.15
C TRP A 192 22.25 24.58 13.34
N GLU A 193 23.35 25.06 13.90
CA GLU A 193 23.32 26.06 14.95
C GLU A 193 23.37 27.46 14.35
N LYS A 194 22.47 28.33 14.79
CA LYS A 194 22.35 29.71 14.32
C LYS A 194 22.50 30.70 15.47
N GLN A 195 23.39 31.67 15.29
CA GLN A 195 23.47 32.82 16.17
C GLN A 195 22.31 33.79 15.90
N TYR A 196 21.58 34.14 16.95
CA TYR A 196 20.55 35.16 16.92
C TYR A 196 20.97 36.36 17.79
N GLN A 197 20.92 37.55 17.21
CA GLN A 197 21.38 38.81 17.83
C GLN A 197 22.84 38.77 18.36
N GLY A 198 23.68 37.86 17.86
CA GLY A 198 25.10 37.77 18.20
C GLY A 198 25.43 37.10 19.54
N TRP A 199 24.44 36.62 20.31
CA TRP A 199 24.69 36.00 21.62
C TRP A 199 23.80 34.80 21.94
N MET A 200 22.60 34.73 21.35
CA MET A 200 21.72 33.58 21.51
C MET A 200 22.10 32.51 20.49
N MET A 201 22.08 31.24 20.90
CA MET A 201 22.17 30.12 19.97
C MET A 201 20.80 29.47 19.83
N LEU A 202 20.42 29.19 18.60
CA LEU A 202 19.24 28.44 18.23
C LEU A 202 19.66 27.21 17.41
N ASP A 203 18.93 26.12 17.58
CA ASP A 203 19.04 24.94 16.74
C ASP A 203 17.98 25.07 15.63
N CYS A 204 18.42 25.18 14.39
CA CYS A 204 17.58 25.34 13.21
C CYS A 204 17.47 24.04 12.41
N THR A 205 16.38 23.89 11.67
CA THR A 205 16.09 22.75 10.79
C THR A 205 15.46 23.25 9.50
N CYS A 206 15.93 22.73 8.36
CA CYS A 206 15.33 23.00 7.07
C CYS A 206 14.13 22.07 6.85
N LEU A 207 12.92 22.64 6.81
CA LEU A 207 11.68 21.88 6.57
C LEU A 207 11.28 21.83 5.10
N GLY A 208 11.69 22.83 4.30
CA GLY A 208 11.50 22.79 2.85
C GLY A 208 10.06 22.84 2.34
N GLU A 209 9.08 23.26 3.16
CA GLU A 209 7.63 23.38 2.86
C GLU A 209 7.31 24.33 1.67
N GLY A 210 7.84 24.04 0.50
CA GLY A 210 7.75 24.75 -0.77
C GLY A 210 8.66 25.97 -0.94
N HIS A 211 8.83 26.78 0.11
CA HIS A 211 9.54 28.06 0.03
C HIS A 211 10.84 28.08 0.85
N GLY A 212 11.36 26.91 1.24
CA GLY A 212 12.61 26.81 1.99
C GLY A 212 12.41 27.20 3.46
N LYS A 213 11.29 26.79 4.07
CA LYS A 213 10.96 27.09 5.46
C LYS A 213 12.04 26.58 6.42
N ILE A 214 12.56 27.49 7.23
CA ILE A 214 13.51 27.20 8.30
C ILE A 214 12.78 27.33 9.64
N GLN A 215 12.88 26.31 10.49
CA GLN A 215 12.37 26.36 11.85
C GLN A 215 13.53 26.33 12.84
N CYS A 216 13.56 27.30 13.76
CA CYS A 216 14.60 27.39 14.78
C CYS A 216 14.00 27.28 16.19
N THR A 217 14.72 26.64 17.11
CA THR A 217 14.30 26.46 18.50
C THR A 217 15.47 26.63 19.47
N SER A 218 15.18 27.07 20.69
CA SER A 218 16.14 27.08 21.80
C SER A 218 15.91 25.93 22.78
N ARG A 219 15.18 24.88 22.38
CA ARG A 219 14.75 23.79 23.27
C ARG A 219 15.91 23.13 24.02
N ASN A 220 17.06 23.01 23.36
CA ASN A 220 18.26 22.38 23.91
C ASN A 220 19.32 23.40 24.37
N ARG A 221 18.93 24.66 24.59
CA ARG A 221 19.84 25.77 24.92
C ARG A 221 19.33 26.59 26.10
N CYS A 222 20.23 27.04 26.96
CA CYS A 222 19.99 28.07 27.96
C CYS A 222 20.62 29.37 27.50
N ASN A 223 19.80 30.30 27.01
CA ASN A 223 20.26 31.62 26.53
C ASN A 223 20.17 32.63 27.68
N ASP A 224 21.29 32.95 28.32
CA ASP A 224 21.32 33.89 29.45
C ASP A 224 21.61 35.31 28.97
N ASN A 225 20.57 36.15 29.01
CA ASN A 225 20.62 37.54 28.60
C ASN A 225 21.54 38.42 29.47
N THR A 226 21.80 38.02 30.71
CA THR A 226 22.64 38.81 31.64
C THR A 226 24.11 38.78 31.25
N VAL A 227 24.61 37.60 30.86
CA VAL A 227 25.99 37.39 30.42
C VAL A 227 26.14 37.40 28.90
N LYS A 228 25.02 37.56 28.17
CA LYS A 228 24.97 37.54 26.69
C LYS A 228 25.68 36.32 26.13
N LYS A 229 25.34 35.14 26.63
CA LYS A 229 25.88 33.85 26.17
C LYS A 229 24.82 32.75 26.17
N SER A 230 25.08 31.72 25.37
CA SER A 230 24.27 30.51 25.31
C SER A 230 25.03 29.33 25.88
N PHE A 231 24.32 28.44 26.57
CA PHE A 231 24.86 27.27 27.23
C PHE A 231 24.09 26.01 26.82
N ARG A 232 24.82 24.90 26.66
CA ARG A 232 24.21 23.56 26.44
C ARG A 232 23.71 22.99 27.75
N ILE A 233 22.76 22.05 27.65
CA ILE A 233 22.28 21.28 28.82
C ILE A 233 23.48 20.62 29.51
N GLY A 234 23.57 20.81 30.83
CA GLY A 234 24.67 20.30 31.65
C GLY A 234 25.84 21.28 31.83
N GLU A 235 25.94 22.35 31.04
CA GLU A 235 26.98 23.37 31.23
C GLU A 235 26.67 24.27 32.43
N THR A 236 27.74 24.68 33.13
CA THR A 236 27.68 25.68 34.20
C THR A 236 28.34 27.00 33.83
N TRP A 237 27.85 28.10 34.41
CA TRP A 237 28.44 29.42 34.24
C TRP A 237 28.25 30.30 35.47
N MET A 238 29.10 31.32 35.60
CA MET A 238 28.99 32.32 36.65
C MET A 238 28.25 33.56 36.15
N LYS A 239 27.38 34.13 36.99
CA LYS A 239 26.83 35.47 36.79
C LYS A 239 26.65 36.23 38.10
N THR A 240 26.36 37.52 37.99
CA THR A 240 26.01 38.35 39.14
C THR A 240 24.48 38.35 39.31
N ASP A 241 23.99 38.01 40.50
CA ASP A 241 22.57 38.10 40.83
C ASP A 241 22.11 39.56 40.95
N LEU A 242 20.79 39.78 41.06
CA LEU A 242 20.22 41.13 41.21
C LEU A 242 20.70 41.85 42.49
N SER A 243 21.26 41.11 43.45
CA SER A 243 21.79 41.62 44.70
C SER A 243 23.30 41.91 44.64
N GLY A 244 23.95 41.73 43.48
CA GLY A 244 25.37 41.98 43.30
C GLY A 244 26.29 40.80 43.67
N HIS A 245 25.74 39.64 44.04
CA HIS A 245 26.53 38.47 44.43
C HIS A 245 26.82 37.56 43.24
N ARG A 246 27.98 36.90 43.27
CA ARG A 246 28.34 35.90 42.26
C ARG A 246 27.60 34.60 42.55
N VAL A 247 26.96 34.04 41.53
CA VAL A 247 26.22 32.77 41.58
C VAL A 247 26.65 31.87 40.45
N GLU A 248 26.70 30.56 40.71
CA GLU A 248 26.94 29.53 39.70
C GLU A 248 25.61 29.01 39.19
N CYS A 249 25.44 28.95 37.87
CA CYS A 249 24.23 28.48 37.20
C CYS A 249 24.50 27.19 36.43
N LEU A 250 23.48 26.32 36.31
CA LEU A 250 23.47 25.08 35.55
C LEU A 250 22.32 25.09 34.54
N CYS A 251 22.61 24.75 33.29
CA CYS A 251 21.59 24.60 32.26
C CYS A 251 20.85 23.26 32.39
N LEU A 252 19.54 23.32 32.62
CA LEU A 252 18.67 22.14 32.71
C LEU A 252 17.95 21.86 31.38
N GLY A 253 17.59 22.92 30.65
CA GLY A 253 17.02 22.85 29.31
C GLY A 253 15.71 22.07 29.19
N ASN A 254 14.85 22.09 30.21
CA ASN A 254 13.52 21.43 30.30
C ASN A 254 12.52 21.82 29.17
N GLY A 255 12.87 21.70 27.90
CA GLY A 255 12.04 22.07 26.76
C GLY A 255 11.96 23.57 26.46
N ARG A 256 12.43 24.43 27.36
CA ARG A 256 12.30 25.91 27.26
C ARG A 256 13.56 26.68 27.67
N GLY A 257 14.70 26.00 27.78
CA GLY A 257 15.95 26.63 28.19
C GLY A 257 15.99 27.02 29.68
N GLU A 258 15.44 26.19 30.56
CA GLU A 258 15.45 26.44 32.01
C GLU A 258 16.84 26.24 32.63
N TRP A 259 17.20 27.06 33.61
CA TRP A 259 18.45 26.96 34.37
C TRP A 259 18.23 27.25 35.85
N LYS A 260 19.09 26.68 36.71
CA LYS A 260 19.11 26.93 38.16
C LYS A 260 20.43 27.57 38.56
N CYS A 261 20.42 28.49 39.51
CA CYS A 261 21.65 29.07 40.07
C CYS A 261 21.72 28.87 41.58
N ASP A 262 22.90 28.52 42.08
CA ASP A 262 23.19 28.35 43.50
C ASP A 262 24.12 29.48 43.98
N ARG A 263 23.89 29.97 45.20
CA ARG A 263 24.73 31.00 45.83
C ARG A 263 26.01 30.35 46.34
N GLU A 264 27.17 30.92 46.01
CA GLU A 264 28.41 30.62 46.73
C GLU A 264 28.18 31.03 48.19
N SER A 265 27.86 30.05 49.04
CA SER A 265 27.77 30.25 50.48
C SER A 265 29.18 30.55 50.99
N GLY A 266 29.47 31.84 51.20
CA GLY A 266 30.60 32.27 52.02
C GLY A 266 30.39 31.83 53.46
N GLY A 267 30.71 30.58 53.77
CA GLY A 267 30.61 29.99 55.10
C GLY A 267 31.95 29.42 55.54
N THR A 268 32.70 30.21 56.31
CA THR A 268 33.87 29.74 57.05
C THR A 268 33.44 28.67 58.05
N VAL A 269 33.82 27.41 57.82
CA VAL A 269 33.87 26.39 58.88
C VAL A 269 35.31 25.92 58.96
N VAL A 270 35.98 26.34 60.03
CA VAL A 270 37.32 25.87 60.42
C VAL A 270 37.16 24.45 60.97
N TYR A 271 37.63 23.46 60.22
CA TYR A 271 38.28 22.28 60.79
C TYR A 271 39.66 22.15 60.13
N ALA A 272 40.63 21.75 60.93
CA ALA A 272 42.08 21.74 60.67
C ALA A 272 42.50 20.97 59.39
N PRO A 273 43.75 21.17 58.91
CA PRO A 273 44.09 21.08 57.50
C PRO A 273 44.39 19.66 57.07
N GLU A 274 43.61 19.13 56.14
CA GLU A 274 44.14 18.15 55.20
C GLU A 274 43.99 18.68 53.78
N ARG A 275 45.15 19.04 53.25
CA ARG A 275 45.41 19.57 51.93
C ARG A 275 44.96 18.55 50.89
N SER A 276 43.70 18.57 50.47
CA SER A 276 43.31 17.95 49.20
C SER A 276 43.09 19.03 48.17
N ARG A 277 44.09 19.15 47.29
CA ARG A 277 43.94 19.74 45.96
C ARG A 277 42.63 19.21 45.38
N PHE A 278 41.66 20.07 45.09
CA PHE A 278 40.62 19.73 44.12
C PHE A 278 41.26 19.74 42.72
N GLN A 279 42.10 18.75 42.48
CA GLN A 279 42.28 18.21 41.15
C GLN A 279 40.94 17.59 40.75
N SER A 280 40.37 18.12 39.68
CA SER A 280 39.60 17.41 38.66
C SER A 280 39.71 15.87 38.75
N ASN A 281 38.85 15.23 39.55
CA ASN A 281 38.31 13.87 39.33
C ASN A 281 37.38 13.50 40.49
N ARG A 282 36.07 13.73 40.33
CA ARG A 282 35.08 12.87 40.98
C ARG A 282 34.36 12.17 39.84
N GLU A 283 34.78 10.95 39.53
CA GLU A 283 34.07 10.10 38.59
C GLU A 283 32.61 10.00 39.04
N GLY A 284 31.71 10.49 38.19
CA GLY A 284 30.27 10.36 38.38
C GLY A 284 29.87 8.90 38.54
N THR A 285 28.80 8.68 39.31
CA THR A 285 28.26 7.37 39.64
C THR A 285 27.73 6.60 38.42
N CYS A 286 27.41 7.29 37.33
CA CYS A 286 27.05 6.67 36.06
C CYS A 286 28.08 7.00 34.98
N ARG A 287 28.76 5.97 34.45
CA ARG A 287 29.68 6.11 33.31
C ARG A 287 29.01 5.74 32.01
N THR A 288 29.43 6.42 30.96
CA THR A 288 29.04 6.13 29.58
C THR A 288 30.18 5.50 28.81
N ASP A 289 29.85 4.78 27.73
CA ASP A 289 30.83 4.14 26.85
C ASP A 289 31.78 5.15 26.18
N SER A 290 31.39 6.42 26.11
CA SER A 290 32.20 7.53 25.59
C SER A 290 33.12 8.17 26.64
N GLY A 291 33.23 7.59 27.83
CA GLY A 291 34.12 8.08 28.90
C GLY A 291 33.58 9.24 29.74
N ASN A 292 32.36 9.72 29.48
CA ASN A 292 31.73 10.77 30.29
C ASN A 292 31.11 10.17 31.56
N SER A 293 31.25 10.88 32.68
CA SER A 293 30.71 10.46 33.98
C SER A 293 29.67 11.45 34.50
N TYR A 294 28.52 10.93 34.94
CA TYR A 294 27.36 11.71 35.39
C TYR A 294 27.04 11.42 36.85
N HIS A 295 26.56 12.44 37.57
CA HIS A 295 26.08 12.34 38.94
C HIS A 295 24.59 12.03 38.98
N GLU A 296 24.13 11.50 40.12
CA GLU A 296 22.72 11.13 40.34
C GLU A 296 21.77 12.30 40.02
N GLY A 297 20.71 12.01 39.25
CA GLY A 297 19.73 12.99 38.77
C GLY A 297 20.13 13.70 37.46
N GLN A 298 21.40 13.69 37.06
CA GLN A 298 21.83 14.30 35.79
C GLN A 298 21.33 13.48 34.60
N ARG A 299 21.06 14.19 33.49
CA ARG A 299 20.52 13.61 32.26
C ARG A 299 21.43 13.90 31.07
N TRP A 300 21.49 12.97 30.12
CA TRP A 300 22.22 13.13 28.86
C TRP A 300 21.51 12.46 27.71
N ILE A 301 21.85 12.87 26.50
CA ILE A 301 21.34 12.25 25.28
C ILE A 301 22.40 11.28 24.77
N ARG A 302 21.99 10.06 24.44
CA ARG A 302 22.82 9.10 23.71
C ARG A 302 22.11 8.66 22.44
N THR A 303 22.89 8.36 21.42
CA THR A 303 22.38 7.79 20.17
C THR A 303 22.54 6.28 20.22
N GLN A 304 21.46 5.54 20.00
CA GLN A 304 21.47 4.09 19.87
C GLN A 304 20.89 3.72 18.50
N GLY A 305 21.74 3.44 17.52
CA GLY A 305 21.32 3.28 16.11
C GLY A 305 20.83 4.61 15.53
N SER A 306 19.61 4.63 14.96
CA SER A 306 18.96 5.84 14.42
C SER A 306 18.09 6.59 15.43
N LYS A 307 18.08 6.17 16.70
CA LYS A 307 17.19 6.69 17.74
C LYS A 307 17.96 7.51 18.78
N GLN A 308 17.37 8.63 19.21
CA GLN A 308 17.87 9.42 20.32
C GLN A 308 17.22 8.96 21.63
N MET A 309 18.05 8.76 22.65
CA MET A 309 17.61 8.30 23.96
C MET A 309 17.96 9.37 25.00
N LEU A 310 17.00 9.72 25.86
CA LEU A 310 17.25 10.55 27.04
C LEU A 310 17.54 9.64 28.23
N CYS A 311 18.77 9.70 28.73
CA CYS A 311 19.24 8.93 29.88
C CYS A 311 19.27 9.79 31.15
N THR A 312 18.97 9.18 32.30
CA THR A 312 19.06 9.79 33.64
C THR A 312 19.91 8.90 34.54
N CYS A 313 20.87 9.48 35.26
CA CYS A 313 21.69 8.75 36.23
C CYS A 313 20.91 8.49 37.53
N LEU A 314 20.85 7.25 37.96
CA LEU A 314 20.18 6.78 39.18
C LEU A 314 21.16 6.39 40.30
N GLY A 315 22.41 6.84 40.23
CA GLY A 315 23.44 6.57 41.25
C GLY A 315 24.12 5.19 41.16
N SER A 316 23.46 4.17 40.61
CA SER A 316 24.06 2.85 40.34
C SER A 316 23.97 2.42 38.87
N GLY A 317 23.38 3.26 38.01
CA GLY A 317 23.18 2.99 36.59
C GLY A 317 22.35 4.07 35.89
N ALA A 318 22.16 3.92 34.57
CA ALA A 318 21.43 4.86 33.74
C ALA A 318 20.07 4.30 33.31
N SER A 319 18.99 5.05 33.51
CA SER A 319 17.68 4.75 32.90
C SER A 319 17.50 5.59 31.65
N CYS A 320 17.26 4.95 30.50
CA CYS A 320 17.16 5.63 29.21
C CYS A 320 15.79 5.38 28.56
N GLN A 321 15.13 6.46 28.17
CA GLN A 321 13.85 6.41 27.45
C GLN A 321 14.05 6.92 26.03
N GLU A 322 13.36 6.30 25.07
CA GLU A 322 13.36 6.76 23.68
C GLU A 322 12.69 8.12 23.61
N LEU A 323 13.36 9.10 23.01
CA LEU A 323 12.73 10.37 22.68
C LEU A 323 11.76 10.09 21.52
N GLY A 324 10.50 9.88 21.87
CA GLY A 324 9.44 9.68 20.89
C GLY A 324 9.43 10.83 19.88
N SER A 325 9.52 10.50 18.60
CA SER A 325 9.03 11.39 17.55
C SER A 325 7.53 11.53 17.77
N ASP A 326 7.09 12.55 18.51
CA ASP A 326 5.67 12.84 18.67
C ASP A 326 5.08 13.14 17.29
N ARG A 327 4.59 12.08 16.64
CA ARG A 327 3.51 12.18 15.68
C ARG A 327 2.34 12.71 16.48
N TYR A 328 1.95 13.95 16.20
CA TYR A 328 0.70 14.55 16.64
C TYR A 328 -0.43 13.53 16.50
N SER A 329 -0.83 12.93 17.62
CA SER A 329 -2.10 12.22 17.72
C SER A 329 -3.16 13.30 17.89
N VAL A 330 -3.92 13.51 16.81
CA VAL A 330 -5.11 14.36 16.77
C VAL A 330 -6.03 13.92 17.91
N GLY A 331 -6.19 14.79 18.91
CA GLY A 331 -7.07 14.55 20.05
C GLY A 331 -8.52 14.49 19.61
N THR A 332 -9.11 13.28 19.68
CA THR A 332 -10.55 13.06 19.57
C THR A 332 -11.27 13.76 20.73
N LYS A 333 -12.09 14.76 20.42
CA LYS A 333 -12.99 15.42 21.38
C LYS A 333 -13.91 14.38 22.04
N ARG A 334 -13.80 14.20 23.37
CA ARG A 334 -14.87 13.58 24.16
C ARG A 334 -15.95 14.63 24.41
N LYS A 335 -17.16 14.38 23.89
CA LYS A 335 -18.39 15.05 24.30
C LYS A 335 -18.66 14.72 25.77
N LEU A 336 -18.78 15.73 26.62
CA LEU A 336 -19.55 15.63 27.86
C LEU A 336 -21.03 15.70 27.49
N TYR A 337 -21.80 14.69 27.91
CA TYR A 337 -23.24 14.79 28.03
C TYR A 337 -23.54 15.37 29.42
N VAL A 338 -24.43 16.37 29.46
CA VAL A 338 -25.20 16.78 30.65
C VAL A 338 -26.38 15.85 30.79
#